data_AF-A0A142YJ65-F1
#
_entry.id   AF-A0A142YJ65-F1
#
_cell.length_a   1.000
_cell.length_b   1.000
_cell.length_c   1.000
_cell.angle_alpha   90.00
_cell.angle_beta   90.00
_cell.angle_gamma   90.00
#
_symmetry.space_group_name_H-M   'P 1'
#
loop_
_entity.id
_entity.type
_entity.pdbx_description
1 polymer ?
#
loop_
_entity_poly.entity_id
_entity_poly.type
_entity_poly.pdbx_seq_one_letter_code
_entity_poly.pdbx_strand_id
1 'polypeptide(L)' 'MAEMELSVLARQCLDRCVPEHGALRTEVAAWQARRNASVARVDWWLKAADAWIKLKRLYPTTEMQ' A
#
# COMPACT_ATOMS: atom_id res chain seq x y z
N MET A 1 3.16 -3.21 -6.29
CA MET A 1 4.01 -2.93 -5.10
C MET A 1 4.28 -1.44 -4.94
N ALA A 2 4.83 -0.77 -5.97
CA ALA A 2 5.14 0.66 -5.91
C ALA A 2 3.92 1.56 -5.56
N GLU A 3 2.74 1.29 -6.12
CA GLU A 3 1.54 2.10 -5.87
C GLU A 3 1.03 2.04 -4.42
N MET A 4 1.17 0.88 -3.76
CA MET A 4 0.77 0.73 -2.35
C MET A 4 1.70 1.51 -1.43
N GLU A 5 3.01 1.43 -1.66
CA GLU A 5 3.98 2.20 -0.88
C GLU A 5 3.83 3.71 -1.13
N LEU A 6 3.46 4.13 -2.35
CA LEU A 6 3.16 5.53 -2.66
C LEU A 6 1.93 6.03 -1.88
N SER A 7 0.89 5.20 -1.77
CA SER A 7 -0.32 5.52 -1.00
C SER A 7 -0.05 5.63 0.50
N VAL A 8 0.82 4.76 1.03
CA VAL A 8 1.24 4.82 2.44
C VAL A 8 2.13 6.04 2.70
N LEU A 9 3.06 6.35 1.80
CA LEU A 9 3.88 7.57 1.86
C LEU A 9 2.98 8.81 1.88
N ALA A 10 1.98 8.86 0.98
CA ALA A 10 1.04 9.98 0.92
C ALA A 10 0.31 10.19 2.26
N ARG A 11 -0.18 9.09 2.86
CA ARG A 11 -0.94 9.14 4.11
C ARG A 11 -0.11 9.34 5.38
N GLN A 12 1.15 8.88 5.39
CA GLN A 12 1.97 8.88 6.61
C GLN A 12 3.03 9.98 6.64
N CYS A 13 3.45 10.46 5.46
CA CYS A 13 4.53 11.43 5.34
C CYS A 13 4.03 12.73 4.68
N LEU A 14 3.14 12.64 3.69
CA LEU A 14 2.71 13.78 2.88
C LEU A 14 1.29 14.30 3.21
N ASP A 15 0.73 13.89 4.35
CA ASP A 15 -0.57 14.37 4.84
C ASP A 15 -0.55 15.87 5.22
N ARG A 16 0.66 16.45 5.28
CA ARG A 16 0.88 17.88 5.49
C ARG A 16 1.63 18.50 4.31
N CYS A 17 1.31 19.76 4.03
CA CYS A 17 2.07 20.55 3.05
C CYS A 17 3.47 20.83 3.58
N VAL A 18 4.50 20.44 2.84
CA VAL A 18 5.90 20.75 3.13
C VAL A 18 6.33 21.86 2.18
N PRO A 19 6.58 23.09 2.67
CA PRO A 19 6.78 24.26 1.82
C PRO A 19 8.14 24.28 1.12
N GLU A 20 9.12 23.52 1.61
CA GLU A 20 10.48 23.51 1.09
C GLU A 20 10.87 22.12 0.55
N HIS A 21 11.43 22.10 -0.66
CA HIS A 21 11.87 20.86 -1.31
C HIS A 21 12.98 20.13 -0.51
N GLY A 22 13.87 20.86 0.17
CA GLY A 22 14.93 20.28 1.00
C GLY A 22 14.38 19.55 2.23
N ALA A 23 13.42 20.18 2.91
CA ALA A 23 12.69 19.58 4.02
C ALA A 23 11.91 18.33 3.57
N LEU A 24 11.26 18.39 2.40
CA LEU A 24 10.53 17.26 1.83
C LEU A 24 11.43 16.04 1.59
N ARG A 25 12.62 16.24 1.01
CA ARG A 25 13.57 15.15 0.77
C ARG A 25 14.05 14.50 2.07
N THR A 26 14.32 15.30 3.10
CA THR A 26 14.77 14.81 4.41
C THR A 26 13.68 13.99 5.10
N GLU A 27 12.44 14.48 5.08
CA GLU A 27 11.25 13.79 5.60
C GLU A 27 11.03 12.44 4.93
N VAL A 28 11.02 12.42 3.59
CA VAL A 28 10.82 11.18 2.81
C VAL A 28 11.93 10.18 3.09
N ALA A 29 13.18 10.62 3.17
CA ALA A 29 14.32 9.75 3.48
C ALA A 29 14.21 9.15 4.90
N ALA A 30 13.84 9.96 5.89
CA ALA A 30 13.63 9.49 7.26
C ALA A 30 12.45 8.51 7.36
N TRP A 31 11.34 8.80 6.67
CA TRP A 31 10.20 7.90 6.59
C TRP A 31 10.56 6.58 5.93
N GLN A 32 11.30 6.61 4.82
CA GLN A 32 11.73 5.41 4.10
C GLN A 32 12.68 4.55 4.96
N ALA A 33 13.63 5.17 5.66
CA ALA A 33 14.51 4.46 6.59
C ALA A 33 13.71 3.77 7.70
N ARG A 34 12.74 4.46 8.30
CA ARG A 34 11.85 3.89 9.33
C ARG A 34 11.00 2.74 8.78
N ARG A 35 10.45 2.91 7.57
CA ARG A 35 9.59 1.90 6.90
C ARG A 35 10.36 0.64 6.53
N ASN A 36 11.59 0.80 6.05
CA ASN A 36 12.48 -0.30 5.74
C ASN A 36 12.94 -1.02 7.02
N ALA A 37 13.22 -0.28 8.10
CA ALA A 37 13.58 -0.85 9.39
C ALA A 37 12.42 -1.58 10.08
N SER A 38 11.17 -1.14 9.86
CA SER A 38 10.00 -1.80 10.45
C SER A 38 9.68 -3.15 9.81
N VAL A 39 10.43 -3.57 8.78
CA VAL A 39 10.24 -4.83 8.02
C VAL A 39 8.76 -5.15 7.84
N ALA A 40 8.00 -4.14 7.40
CA ALA A 40 6.57 -4.30 7.16
C ALA A 40 6.42 -5.23 5.96
N ARG A 41 6.47 -6.54 6.22
CA ARG A 41 6.19 -7.57 5.23
C ARG A 41 4.72 -7.41 4.89
N VAL A 42 4.49 -6.76 3.77
CA VAL A 42 3.23 -6.92 3.06
C VAL A 42 3.23 -8.39 2.63
N ASP A 43 2.32 -9.18 3.18
CA ASP A 43 2.14 -10.57 2.77
C ASP A 43 1.53 -10.56 1.36
N TRP A 44 2.40 -10.65 0.35
CA TRP A 44 2.02 -10.62 -1.07
C TRP A 44 1.44 -11.96 -1.56
N TRP A 45 1.33 -12.95 -0.68
CA TRP A 45 0.76 -14.24 -1.02
C TRP A 45 -0.75 -14.26 -0.79
N LEU A 46 -1.48 -14.09 -1.89
CA LEU A 46 -2.86 -14.54 -1.98
C LEU A 46 -2.85 -15.94 -2.60
N LYS A 47 -3.10 -16.98 -1.80
CA LYS A 47 -3.22 -18.34 -2.33
C LYS A 47 -4.47 -18.40 -3.22
N ALA A 48 -4.42 -19.16 -4.30
CA ALA A 48 -5.56 -19.31 -5.22
C ALA A 48 -6.85 -19.75 -4.50
N ALA A 49 -6.73 -20.60 -3.47
CA ALA A 49 -7.86 -21.00 -2.63
C ALA A 49 -8.48 -19.82 -1.86
N ASP A 50 -7.64 -18.95 -1.29
CA ASP A 50 -8.08 -17.74 -0.56
C ASP A 50 -8.63 -16.68 -1.52
N ALA A 51 -8.06 -16.60 -2.74
CA ALA A 51 -8.55 -15.74 -3.81
C ALA A 51 -9.96 -16.14 -4.24
N TRP A 52 -10.24 -17.43 -4.40
CA TRP A 52 -11.55 -17.93 -4.84
C TRP A 52 -12.66 -17.60 -3.83
N ILE A 53 -12.37 -17.70 -2.52
CA ILE A 53 -13.31 -17.33 -1.46
C ILE A 53 -13.64 -15.83 -1.53
N LYS A 54 -12.63 -14.97 -1.72
CA LYS A 54 -12.86 -13.52 -1.84
C LYS A 54 -13.55 -13.13 -3.16
N LEU A 55 -13.19 -13.77 -4.28
CA LEU A 55 -13.72 -13.45 -5.60
C LEU A 55 -15.16 -13.93 -5.79
N LYS A 56 -15.57 -15.06 -5.21
CA LYS A 56 -16.98 -15.50 -5.21
C LYS A 56 -17.94 -14.45 -4.64
N ARG A 57 -17.49 -13.67 -3.65
CA ARG A 57 -18.27 -12.59 -3.06
C ARG A 57 -18.38 -11.36 -3.97
N LEU A 58 -17.34 -11.10 -4.77
CA LEU A 58 -17.25 -9.93 -5.65
C LEU A 58 -17.85 -10.19 -7.03
N TYR A 59 -17.84 -11.45 -7.46
CA TYR A 59 -18.46 -11.94 -8.68
C TYR A 59 -19.37 -13.12 -8.30
N PRO A 60 -20.54 -12.86 -7.68
CA PRO A 60 -21.57 -13.88 -7.65
C PRO A 60 -21.85 -14.25 -9.10
N THR A 61 -21.75 -15.53 -9.44
CA THR A 61 -22.07 -16.02 -10.77
C THR A 61 -23.47 -15.52 -11.12
N THR A 62 -23.56 -14.53 -11.99
CA THR A 62 -24.83 -14.15 -12.59
C THR A 62 -25.26 -15.38 -13.36
N GLU A 63 -26.29 -16.08 -12.88
CA GLU A 63 -26.95 -17.11 -13.68
C GLU A 63 -27.40 -16.42 -14.97
N MET A 64 -26.67 -16.67 -16.05
CA MET A 64 -27.18 -16.45 -17.39
C MET A 64 -28.18 -17.59 -17.64
N GLN A 65 -29.46 -17.33 -17.32
CA GLN A 65 -30.57 -18.00 -17.98
C GLN A 65 -30.67 -17.55 -19.43
#